data_AF-A0A7J3UZL4-F1
#
_entry.id   AF-A0A7J3UZL4-F1
#
_cell.length_a   1.000
_cell.length_b   1.000
_cell.length_c   1.000
_cell.angle_alpha   90.00
_cell.angle_beta   90.00
_cell.angle_gamma   90.00
#
_symmetry.space_group_name_H-M   'P 1'
#
loop_
_entity.id
_entity.type
_entity.pdbx_description
1 polymer ?
#
loop_
_entity_poly.entity_id
_entity_poly.type
_entity_poly.pdbx_seq_one_letter_code
_entity_poly.pdbx_strand_id
1 'polypeptide(L)'
;MLLEHRELERAALRIAQALLLLSFVAALAFTIKYGFSAAFLIFATAGGLLGWFYSAPPLKLSYRGLGEAVTALAAGLIMPGMGYFVVSGQLDSWFVMLSVPLTCYGLYFILTVEIPDFEADRAAKKMNVVARIGVKKASIISLASAIFGTGLLAGLNFLGFSGGAFDLAKLAVLSFLPFAAATASLVALTSKGLSAVRHTAINMFGLVGFLSASVLVLFLELIFR
;
A
#
# COMPACT_ATOMS: atom_id res chain seq x y z
N MET A 1 -12.67 -6.25 -21.68
CA MET A 1 -13.76 -6.46 -20.70
C MET A 1 -14.82 -5.34 -20.68
N LEU A 2 -14.61 -4.13 -20.11
CA LEU A 2 -15.67 -3.08 -20.10
C LEU A 2 -15.91 -2.40 -21.47
N LEU A 3 -14.91 -2.40 -22.35
CA LEU A 3 -15.08 -1.94 -23.74
C LEU A 3 -15.87 -2.93 -24.61
N GLU A 4 -15.89 -4.21 -24.21
CA GLU A 4 -16.61 -5.29 -24.89
C GLU A 4 -18.02 -5.49 -24.32
N HIS A 5 -18.23 -5.11 -23.05
CA HIS A 5 -19.50 -5.24 -22.32
C HIS A 5 -19.94 -3.91 -21.72
N ARG A 6 -20.33 -2.95 -22.57
CA ARG A 6 -20.80 -1.61 -22.16
C ARG A 6 -22.00 -1.65 -21.22
N GLU A 7 -22.80 -2.72 -21.28
CA GLU A 7 -23.91 -2.99 -20.37
C GLU A 7 -23.48 -3.09 -18.90
N LEU A 8 -22.23 -3.53 -18.64
CA LEU A 8 -21.69 -3.66 -17.29
C LEU A 8 -21.20 -2.32 -16.72
N GLU A 9 -20.99 -1.29 -17.54
CA GLU A 9 -20.50 0.01 -17.09
C GLU A 9 -21.44 0.66 -16.08
N ARG A 10 -22.76 0.66 -16.38
CA ARG A 10 -23.78 1.21 -15.48
C ARG A 10 -23.91 0.38 -14.20
N ALA A 11 -23.78 -0.93 -14.30
CA ALA A 11 -23.83 -1.82 -13.14
C ALA A 11 -22.63 -1.57 -12.22
N ALA A 12 -21.42 -1.53 -12.77
CA ALA A 12 -20.19 -1.23 -12.05
C ALA A 12 -20.26 0.15 -11.36
N LEU A 13 -20.75 1.17 -12.06
CA LEU A 13 -20.93 2.51 -11.50
C LEU A 13 -21.90 2.51 -10.31
N ARG A 14 -23.07 1.86 -10.46
CA ARG A 14 -24.07 1.75 -9.38
C ARG A 14 -23.54 1.00 -8.18
N ILE A 15 -22.81 -0.11 -8.41
CA ILE A 15 -22.18 -0.88 -7.34
C ILE A 15 -21.14 -0.03 -6.62
N ALA A 16 -20.27 0.69 -7.35
CA ALA A 16 -19.28 1.57 -6.75
C ALA A 16 -19.93 2.68 -5.90
N GLN A 17 -20.98 3.33 -6.41
CA GLN A 17 -21.75 4.32 -5.67
C GLN A 17 -22.43 3.73 -4.43
N ALA A 18 -23.03 2.55 -4.55
CA ALA A 18 -23.66 1.86 -3.43
C ALA A 18 -22.64 1.48 -2.34
N LEU A 19 -21.46 0.98 -2.73
CA LEU A 19 -20.39 0.65 -1.79
C LEU A 19 -19.81 1.89 -1.11
N LEU A 20 -19.66 3.01 -1.84
CA LEU A 20 -19.24 4.28 -1.24
C LEU A 20 -20.27 4.82 -0.26
N LEU A 21 -21.56 4.78 -0.61
CA LEU A 21 -22.63 5.18 0.28
C LEU A 21 -22.70 4.28 1.52
N LEU A 22 -22.59 2.97 1.33
CA LEU A 22 -22.57 2.00 2.43
C LEU A 22 -21.37 2.24 3.35
N SER A 23 -20.19 2.49 2.79
CA SER A 23 -18.98 2.83 3.55
C SER A 23 -19.17 4.12 4.36
N PHE A 24 -19.76 5.16 3.77
CA PHE A 24 -20.07 6.41 4.45
C PHE A 24 -21.09 6.22 5.58
N VAL A 25 -22.18 5.50 5.33
CA VAL A 25 -23.22 5.21 6.33
C VAL A 25 -22.66 4.37 7.47
N ALA A 26 -21.84 3.36 7.17
CA ALA A 26 -21.16 2.56 8.18
C ALA A 26 -20.20 3.41 9.01
N ALA A 27 -19.41 4.27 8.38
CA ALA A 27 -18.51 5.18 9.09
C ALA A 27 -19.28 6.13 10.02
N LEU A 28 -20.38 6.72 9.54
CA LEU A 28 -21.25 7.60 10.33
C LEU A 28 -21.87 6.85 11.51
N ALA A 29 -22.38 5.63 11.29
CA ALA A 29 -22.94 4.80 12.34
C ALA A 29 -21.89 4.45 13.41
N PHE A 30 -20.65 4.16 13.00
CA PHE A 30 -19.55 3.90 13.93
C PHE A 30 -19.16 5.16 14.70
N THR A 31 -19.10 6.32 14.04
CA THR A 31 -18.86 7.61 14.70
C THR A 31 -19.89 7.87 15.80
N ILE A 32 -21.18 7.66 15.54
CA ILE A 32 -22.25 7.87 16.52
C ILE A 32 -22.21 6.82 17.63
N LYS A 33 -22.13 5.53 17.26
CA LYS A 33 -22.24 4.41 18.22
C LYS A 33 -21.08 4.33 19.19
N TYR A 34 -19.86 4.59 18.73
CA TYR A 34 -18.64 4.49 19.53
C TYR A 34 -18.10 5.85 19.98
N GLY A 35 -18.79 6.95 19.65
CA GLY A 35 -18.40 8.30 20.05
C GLY A 35 -17.07 8.76 19.42
N PHE A 36 -16.68 8.24 18.25
CA PHE A 36 -15.48 8.72 17.57
C PHE A 36 -15.63 10.19 17.17
N SER A 37 -14.49 10.89 17.05
CA SER A 37 -14.48 12.25 16.52
C SER A 37 -14.89 12.28 15.04
N ALA A 38 -15.29 13.46 14.54
CA ALA A 38 -15.59 13.66 13.13
C ALA A 38 -14.41 13.32 12.21
N ALA A 39 -13.18 13.29 12.73
CA ALA A 39 -11.99 12.89 11.99
C ALA A 39 -12.08 11.44 11.48
N PHE A 40 -12.77 10.53 12.18
CA PHE A 40 -12.98 9.16 11.70
C PHE A 40 -13.83 9.14 10.42
N LEU A 41 -14.95 9.86 10.42
CA LEU A 41 -15.84 9.96 9.26
C LEU A 41 -15.12 10.61 8.08
N ILE A 42 -14.37 11.69 8.33
CA ILE A 42 -13.57 12.37 7.31
C ILE A 42 -12.53 11.42 6.73
N PHE A 43 -11.81 10.68 7.57
CA PHE A 43 -10.76 9.77 7.14
C PHE A 43 -11.29 8.59 6.31
N ALA A 44 -12.39 7.96 6.76
CA ALA A 44 -13.07 6.90 6.01
C ALA A 44 -13.59 7.39 4.66
N THR A 45 -14.23 8.56 4.64
CA THR A 45 -14.75 9.18 3.41
C THR A 45 -13.61 9.54 2.46
N ALA A 46 -12.51 10.09 2.97
CA ALA A 46 -11.33 10.41 2.18
C ALA A 46 -10.74 9.16 1.53
N GLY A 47 -10.66 8.03 2.25
CA GLY A 47 -10.22 6.75 1.68
C GLY A 47 -11.12 6.26 0.54
N GLY A 48 -12.44 6.32 0.74
CA GLY A 48 -13.41 5.96 -0.31
C GLY A 48 -13.31 6.86 -1.54
N LEU A 49 -13.22 8.18 -1.33
CA LEU A 49 -13.06 9.15 -2.41
C LEU A 49 -11.71 9.00 -3.13
N LEU A 50 -10.64 8.65 -2.43
CA LEU A 50 -9.35 8.36 -3.03
C LEU A 50 -9.45 7.17 -3.99
N GLY A 51 -10.15 6.11 -3.59
CA GLY A 51 -10.45 4.96 -4.45
C GLY A 51 -11.34 5.31 -5.65
N TRP A 52 -12.34 6.17 -5.46
CA TRP A 52 -13.17 6.67 -6.56
C TRP A 52 -12.33 7.47 -7.57
N PHE A 53 -11.65 8.52 -7.09
CA PHE A 53 -10.86 9.43 -7.91
C PHE A 53 -9.61 8.81 -8.50
N TYR A 54 -9.20 7.63 -8.03
CA TYR A 54 -8.17 6.82 -8.65
C TYR A 54 -8.48 6.60 -10.14
N SER A 55 -9.71 6.22 -10.50
CA SER A 55 -10.09 5.93 -11.90
C SER A 55 -11.27 6.76 -12.43
N ALA A 56 -12.14 7.29 -11.57
CA ALA A 56 -13.34 8.02 -11.95
C ALA A 56 -13.10 9.56 -12.05
N PRO A 57 -13.92 10.28 -12.85
CA PRO A 57 -13.88 11.74 -12.90
C PRO A 57 -14.21 12.40 -11.54
N PRO A 58 -13.76 13.66 -11.34
CA PRO A 58 -13.04 14.51 -12.28
C PRO A 58 -11.51 14.32 -12.26
N LEU A 59 -10.95 13.63 -11.25
CA LEU A 59 -9.50 13.57 -11.06
C LEU A 59 -8.82 12.50 -11.92
N LYS A 60 -9.37 11.28 -12.02
CA LYS A 60 -8.80 10.18 -12.83
C LYS A 60 -7.29 10.00 -12.59
N LEU A 61 -6.87 9.88 -11.33
CA LEU A 61 -5.47 9.99 -10.91
C LEU A 61 -4.56 8.94 -11.58
N SER A 62 -5.04 7.71 -11.78
CA SER A 62 -4.30 6.65 -12.48
C SER A 62 -3.96 7.04 -13.93
N TYR A 63 -4.88 7.70 -14.62
CA TYR A 63 -4.69 8.19 -15.99
C TYR A 63 -3.77 9.42 -16.07
N ARG A 64 -3.52 10.10 -14.94
CA ARG A 64 -2.63 11.26 -14.84
C ARG A 64 -1.22 10.91 -14.35
N GLY A 65 -0.89 9.62 -14.21
CA GLY A 65 0.41 9.17 -13.71
C GLY A 65 0.60 9.38 -12.20
N LEU A 66 -0.50 9.51 -11.46
CA LEU A 66 -0.51 9.60 -9.99
C LEU A 66 -1.02 8.31 -9.35
N GLY A 67 -1.33 7.27 -10.14
CA GLY A 67 -1.94 6.04 -9.66
C GLY A 67 -1.08 5.30 -8.64
N GLU A 68 0.22 5.23 -8.87
CA GLU A 68 1.20 4.54 -8.05
C GLU A 68 1.39 5.26 -6.73
N ALA A 69 1.46 6.60 -6.75
CA ALA A 69 1.53 7.42 -5.55
C ALA A 69 0.26 7.26 -4.70
N VAL A 70 -0.90 7.29 -5.33
CA VAL A 70 -2.20 7.08 -4.66
C VAL A 70 -2.29 5.68 -4.07
N THR A 71 -1.84 4.66 -4.81
CA THR A 71 -1.86 3.26 -4.35
C THR A 71 -0.89 3.05 -3.18
N ALA A 72 0.30 3.66 -3.26
CA ALA A 72 1.27 3.64 -2.17
C ALA A 72 0.72 4.29 -0.89
N LEU A 73 0.07 5.45 -1.02
CA LEU A 73 -0.60 6.12 0.11
C LEU A 73 -1.80 5.32 0.62
N ALA A 74 -2.58 4.70 -0.26
CA ALA A 74 -3.69 3.85 0.17
C ALA A 74 -3.19 2.66 1.00
N ALA A 75 -2.14 1.99 0.53
CA ALA A 75 -1.54 0.84 1.20
C ALA A 75 -0.81 1.23 2.50
N GLY A 76 -0.13 2.38 2.53
CA GLY A 76 0.71 2.80 3.65
C GLY A 76 0.04 3.65 4.72
N LEU A 77 -0.98 4.43 4.35
CA LEU A 77 -1.66 5.37 5.24
C LEU A 77 -3.12 5.00 5.45
N ILE A 78 -3.91 4.88 4.37
CA ILE A 78 -5.37 4.73 4.49
C ILE A 78 -5.75 3.39 5.11
N MET A 79 -5.27 2.29 4.54
CA MET A 79 -5.62 0.94 4.99
C MET A 79 -5.18 0.65 6.44
N PRO A 80 -3.90 0.81 6.81
CA PRO A 80 -3.48 0.61 8.20
C PRO A 80 -4.06 1.68 9.14
N GLY A 81 -4.27 2.89 8.65
CA GLY A 81 -4.86 3.99 9.44
C GLY A 81 -6.29 3.73 9.84
N MET A 82 -7.10 3.10 8.99
CA MET A 82 -8.46 2.70 9.37
C MET A 82 -8.45 1.72 10.55
N GLY A 83 -7.57 0.72 10.52
CA GLY A 83 -7.40 -0.21 11.63
C GLY A 83 -6.90 0.47 12.90
N TYR A 84 -5.86 1.33 12.77
CA TYR A 84 -5.31 2.08 13.90
C TYR A 84 -6.35 3.01 14.54
N PHE A 85 -7.13 3.74 13.72
CA PHE A 85 -8.15 4.66 14.22
C PHE A 85 -9.21 3.91 15.05
N VAL A 86 -9.67 2.74 14.57
CA VAL A 86 -10.68 1.95 15.30
C VAL A 86 -10.16 1.49 16.66
N VAL A 87 -8.88 1.11 16.77
CA VAL A 87 -8.28 0.62 18.01
C VAL A 87 -7.89 1.76 18.95
N SER A 88 -7.25 2.79 18.43
CA SER A 88 -6.66 3.89 19.21
C SER A 88 -7.62 5.08 19.41
N GLY A 89 -8.73 5.13 18.68
CA GLY A 89 -9.71 6.22 18.69
C GLY A 89 -9.26 7.49 17.97
N GLN A 90 -8.02 7.55 17.47
CA GLN A 90 -7.44 8.71 16.78
C GLN A 90 -6.24 8.31 15.91
N LEU A 91 -5.81 9.22 15.02
CA LEU A 91 -4.52 9.16 14.34
C LEU A 91 -3.57 10.14 15.02
N ASP A 92 -2.69 9.62 15.87
CA ASP A 92 -1.68 10.41 16.57
C ASP A 92 -0.40 10.56 15.73
N SER A 93 0.55 11.35 16.24
CA SER A 93 1.86 11.52 15.62
C SER A 93 2.62 10.20 15.45
N TRP A 94 2.38 9.24 16.35
CA TRP A 94 2.95 7.91 16.27
C TRP A 94 2.55 7.19 14.99
N PHE A 95 1.26 7.08 14.73
CA PHE A 95 0.76 6.47 13.51
C PHE A 95 1.20 7.22 12.25
N VAL A 96 1.17 8.57 12.29
CA VAL A 96 1.61 9.38 11.14
C VAL A 96 3.07 9.05 10.79
N MET A 97 3.95 8.93 11.77
CA MET A 97 5.35 8.57 11.55
C MET A 97 5.52 7.13 11.06
N LEU A 98 4.72 6.18 11.57
CA LEU A 98 4.71 4.80 11.09
C LEU A 98 4.15 4.67 9.66
N SER A 99 3.23 5.54 9.25
CA SER A 99 2.65 5.50 7.90
C SER A 99 3.66 5.81 6.79
N VAL A 100 4.74 6.52 7.10
CA VAL A 100 5.79 6.88 6.14
C VAL A 100 6.55 5.63 5.64
N PRO A 101 7.18 4.80 6.50
CA PRO A 101 7.80 3.56 6.04
C PRO A 101 6.79 2.60 5.41
N LEU A 102 5.55 2.53 5.91
CA LEU A 102 4.50 1.71 5.29
C LEU A 102 4.16 2.17 3.87
N THR A 103 4.16 3.49 3.61
CA THR A 103 3.97 4.05 2.27
C THR A 103 5.12 3.69 1.34
N CYS A 104 6.36 3.60 1.84
CA CYS A 104 7.48 3.07 1.07
C CYS A 104 7.26 1.61 0.66
N TYR A 105 6.72 0.77 1.55
CA TYR A 105 6.33 -0.59 1.18
C TYR A 105 5.11 -0.64 0.25
N GLY A 106 4.21 0.34 0.33
CA GLY A 106 3.14 0.54 -0.64
C GLY A 106 3.67 0.86 -2.05
N LEU A 107 4.69 1.70 -2.16
CA LEU A 107 5.36 2.00 -3.43
C LEU A 107 6.13 0.78 -3.96
N TYR A 108 6.84 0.06 -3.07
CA TYR A 108 7.47 -1.22 -3.41
C TYR A 108 6.46 -2.21 -3.98
N PHE A 109 5.29 -2.33 -3.35
CA PHE A 109 4.21 -3.22 -3.73
C PHE A 109 3.70 -2.89 -5.14
N ILE A 110 3.25 -1.65 -5.36
CA ILE A 110 2.61 -1.29 -6.62
C ILE A 110 3.57 -1.40 -7.81
N LEU A 111 4.81 -0.94 -7.67
CA LEU A 111 5.80 -1.05 -8.73
C LEU A 111 6.14 -2.50 -9.05
N THR A 112 6.15 -3.37 -8.05
CA THR A 112 6.45 -4.79 -8.24
C THR A 112 5.33 -5.51 -8.99
N VAL A 113 4.06 -5.27 -8.64
CA VAL A 113 2.93 -5.97 -9.28
C VAL A 113 2.67 -5.51 -10.71
N GLU A 114 3.12 -4.31 -11.08
CA GLU A 114 3.00 -3.78 -12.46
C GLU A 114 4.09 -4.31 -13.41
N ILE A 115 5.16 -4.93 -12.90
CA ILE A 115 6.28 -5.43 -13.73
C ILE A 115 5.87 -6.51 -14.73
N PRO A 116 5.08 -7.55 -14.38
CA PRO A 116 4.66 -8.59 -15.33
C PRO A 116 3.80 -8.02 -16.47
N ASP A 117 3.06 -6.95 -16.19
CA ASP A 117 2.14 -6.32 -17.14
C ASP A 117 2.84 -5.31 -18.06
N PHE A 118 4.16 -5.10 -17.93
CA PHE A 118 4.90 -4.07 -18.68
C PHE A 118 4.64 -4.07 -20.19
N GLU A 119 4.70 -5.24 -20.84
CA GLU A 119 4.48 -5.35 -22.29
C GLU A 119 3.01 -5.13 -22.66
N ALA A 120 2.09 -5.72 -21.89
CA ALA A 120 0.66 -5.60 -22.10
C ALA A 120 0.17 -4.16 -21.90
N ASP A 121 0.62 -3.49 -20.84
CA ASP A 121 0.26 -2.10 -20.52
C ASP A 121 0.78 -1.14 -21.60
N ARG A 122 2.01 -1.34 -22.11
CA ARG A 122 2.52 -0.55 -23.24
C ARG A 122 1.73 -0.80 -24.53
N ALA A 123 1.41 -2.05 -24.85
CA ALA A 123 0.60 -2.39 -26.03
C ALA A 123 -0.79 -1.75 -25.95
N ALA A 124 -1.38 -1.70 -24.75
CA ALA A 124 -2.66 -1.07 -24.47
C ALA A 124 -2.60 0.46 -24.32
N LYS A 125 -1.41 1.09 -24.46
CA LYS A 125 -1.17 2.53 -24.20
C LYS A 125 -1.51 2.97 -22.77
N LYS A 126 -1.55 2.05 -21.81
CA LYS A 126 -1.66 2.33 -20.37
C LYS A 126 -0.28 2.70 -19.84
N MET A 127 0.05 3.98 -19.93
CA MET A 127 1.38 4.49 -19.57
C MET A 127 1.50 4.76 -18.06
N ASN A 128 1.52 3.69 -17.25
CA ASN A 128 1.91 3.73 -15.83
C ASN A 128 3.43 3.98 -15.68
N VAL A 129 3.91 4.16 -14.45
CA VAL A 129 5.32 4.45 -14.13
C VAL A 129 6.21 3.37 -14.70
N VAL A 130 5.87 2.09 -14.50
CA VAL A 130 6.65 0.95 -15.02
C VAL A 130 6.71 0.96 -16.55
N ALA A 131 5.60 1.17 -17.24
CA ALA A 131 5.53 1.29 -18.70
C ALA A 131 6.34 2.48 -19.27
N ARG A 132 6.53 3.55 -18.47
CA ARG A 132 7.33 4.73 -18.85
C ARG A 132 8.82 4.53 -18.65
N ILE A 133 9.23 3.99 -17.50
CA ILE A 133 10.65 3.95 -17.11
C ILE A 133 11.32 2.60 -17.39
N GLY A 134 10.52 1.55 -17.66
CA GLY A 134 10.99 0.20 -17.92
C GLY A 134 11.20 -0.62 -16.65
N VAL A 135 11.15 -1.95 -16.81
CA VAL A 135 11.24 -2.94 -15.72
C VAL A 135 12.47 -2.72 -14.84
N LYS A 136 13.67 -2.56 -15.43
CA LYS A 136 14.92 -2.40 -14.65
C LYS A 136 14.88 -1.19 -13.73
N LYS A 137 14.44 -0.02 -14.22
CA LYS A 137 14.37 1.20 -13.40
C LYS A 137 13.28 1.08 -12.34
N ALA A 138 12.13 0.50 -12.67
CA ALA A 138 11.07 0.21 -11.70
C ALA A 138 11.57 -0.68 -10.56
N SER A 139 12.26 -1.79 -10.87
CA SER A 139 12.86 -2.67 -9.86
C SER A 139 13.90 -1.98 -8.97
N ILE A 140 14.70 -1.06 -9.53
CA ILE A 140 15.65 -0.26 -8.74
C ILE A 140 14.90 0.68 -7.78
N ILE A 141 13.83 1.34 -8.23
CA ILE A 141 13.01 2.21 -7.37
C ILE A 141 12.29 1.38 -6.30
N SER A 142 11.77 0.19 -6.63
CA SER A 142 11.21 -0.73 -5.63
C SER A 142 12.24 -1.08 -4.56
N LEU A 143 13.46 -1.47 -4.94
CA LEU A 143 14.54 -1.74 -3.98
C LEU A 143 14.88 -0.51 -3.14
N ALA A 144 15.04 0.66 -3.76
CA ALA A 144 15.31 1.91 -3.04
C ALA A 144 14.20 2.23 -2.03
N SER A 145 12.94 1.97 -2.39
CA SER A 145 11.79 2.14 -1.51
C SER A 145 11.83 1.18 -0.32
N ALA A 146 12.20 -0.10 -0.53
CA ALA A 146 12.41 -1.04 0.57
C ALA A 146 13.54 -0.62 1.50
N ILE A 147 14.69 -0.17 0.95
CA ILE A 147 15.83 0.33 1.74
C ILE A 147 15.40 1.53 2.57
N PHE A 148 14.70 2.49 1.96
CA PHE A 148 14.25 3.69 2.67
C PHE A 148 13.22 3.35 3.76
N GLY A 149 12.26 2.47 3.48
CA GLY A 149 11.32 1.96 4.50
C GLY A 149 12.02 1.29 5.67
N THR A 150 13.02 0.44 5.41
CA THR A 150 13.80 -0.25 6.45
C THR A 150 14.63 0.75 7.26
N GLY A 151 15.28 1.69 6.57
CA GLY A 151 16.06 2.76 7.20
C GLY A 151 15.21 3.67 8.07
N LEU A 152 13.99 4.00 7.65
CA LEU A 152 13.04 4.76 8.44
C LEU A 152 12.61 4.00 9.70
N LEU A 153 12.26 2.71 9.60
CA LEU A 153 11.91 1.89 10.77
C LEU A 153 13.08 1.81 11.77
N ALA A 154 14.29 1.57 11.29
CA ALA A 154 15.49 1.55 12.11
C ALA A 154 15.81 2.92 12.73
N GLY A 155 15.67 4.00 11.97
CA GLY A 155 15.90 5.37 12.42
C GLY A 155 14.89 5.81 13.48
N LEU A 156 13.60 5.51 13.28
CA LEU A 156 12.56 5.75 14.28
C LEU A 156 12.85 5.02 15.59
N ASN A 157 13.26 3.74 15.51
CA ASN A 157 13.68 2.98 16.67
C ASN A 157 14.91 3.62 17.38
N PHE A 158 15.93 4.01 16.61
CA PHE A 158 17.15 4.62 17.13
C PHE A 158 16.90 5.96 17.84
N LEU A 159 15.99 6.77 17.31
CA LEU A 159 15.60 8.06 17.89
C LEU A 159 14.78 7.93 19.17
N GLY A 160 14.58 6.71 19.69
CA GLY A 160 13.78 6.48 20.90
C GLY A 160 12.30 6.73 20.66
N PHE A 161 11.86 6.70 19.40
CA PHE A 161 10.45 6.60 19.07
C PHE A 161 10.03 5.16 19.40
N SER A 162 9.87 4.87 20.69
CA SER A 162 9.43 3.59 21.25
C SER A 162 8.13 3.73 22.07
N GLY A 163 7.49 4.90 22.00
CA GLY A 163 6.28 5.24 22.78
C GLY A 163 4.98 4.59 22.32
N GLY A 164 4.99 3.78 21.24
CA GLY A 164 3.82 3.06 20.75
C GLY A 164 3.72 1.63 21.31
N ALA A 165 2.58 0.98 21.07
CA ALA A 165 2.32 -0.40 21.48
C ALA A 165 3.30 -1.46 20.92
N PHE A 166 4.20 -1.09 20.00
CA PHE A 166 4.93 -1.98 19.10
C PHE A 166 6.45 -1.79 19.15
N ASP A 167 7.19 -2.89 19.12
CA ASP A 167 8.65 -2.89 19.01
C ASP A 167 9.11 -2.62 17.57
N LEU A 168 9.50 -1.37 17.29
CA LEU A 168 9.99 -0.95 15.97
C LEU A 168 11.30 -1.66 15.58
N ALA A 169 12.11 -2.13 16.53
CA ALA A 169 13.32 -2.88 16.22
C ALA A 169 12.97 -4.23 15.55
N LYS A 170 11.95 -4.92 16.06
CA LYS A 170 11.46 -6.17 15.45
C LYS A 170 10.92 -5.92 14.05
N LEU A 171 10.16 -4.85 13.84
CA LEU A 171 9.68 -4.49 12.50
C LEU A 171 10.84 -4.16 11.56
N ALA A 172 11.86 -3.41 12.03
CA ALA A 172 13.05 -3.11 11.24
C ALA A 172 13.79 -4.40 10.83
N VAL A 173 13.98 -5.34 11.75
CA VAL A 173 14.60 -6.65 11.48
C VAL A 173 13.78 -7.45 10.46
N LEU A 174 12.47 -7.57 10.64
CA LEU A 174 11.60 -8.30 9.70
C LEU A 174 11.57 -7.65 8.33
N SER A 175 11.74 -6.32 8.26
CA SER A 175 11.76 -5.59 7.00
C SER A 175 12.98 -5.89 6.12
N PHE A 176 13.98 -6.60 6.63
CA PHE A 176 15.04 -7.16 5.79
C PHE A 176 14.53 -8.21 4.81
N LEU A 177 13.35 -8.81 5.02
CA LEU A 177 12.74 -9.75 4.08
C LEU A 177 12.46 -9.13 2.70
N PRO A 178 11.67 -8.04 2.56
CA PRO A 178 11.44 -7.40 1.26
C PRO A 178 12.72 -6.77 0.69
N PHE A 179 13.63 -6.26 1.53
CA PHE A 179 14.93 -5.75 1.09
C PHE A 179 15.80 -6.85 0.45
N ALA A 180 15.97 -7.98 1.12
CA ALA A 180 16.73 -9.12 0.63
C ALA A 180 16.09 -9.70 -0.63
N ALA A 181 14.76 -9.84 -0.64
CA ALA A 181 13.99 -10.30 -1.80
C ALA A 181 14.21 -9.39 -3.01
N ALA A 182 14.11 -8.07 -2.86
CA ALA A 182 14.33 -7.14 -3.97
C ALA A 182 15.77 -7.09 -4.44
N THR A 183 16.74 -7.23 -3.54
CA THR A 183 18.15 -7.31 -3.92
C THR A 183 18.42 -8.57 -4.73
N ALA A 184 18.00 -9.73 -4.22
CA ALA A 184 18.19 -11.01 -4.89
C ALA A 184 17.45 -11.07 -6.24
N SER A 185 16.21 -10.60 -6.29
CA SER A 185 15.39 -10.62 -7.50
C SER A 185 15.90 -9.63 -8.56
N LEU A 186 16.43 -8.47 -8.18
CA LEU A 186 17.03 -7.50 -9.11
C LEU A 186 18.36 -8.02 -9.68
N VAL A 187 19.22 -8.62 -8.83
CA VAL A 187 20.46 -9.25 -9.28
C VAL A 187 20.15 -10.38 -10.25
N ALA A 188 19.20 -11.26 -9.92
CA ALA A 188 18.81 -12.37 -10.81
C ALA A 188 18.16 -11.87 -12.11
N LEU A 189 17.33 -10.81 -12.06
CA LEU A 189 16.76 -10.15 -13.24
C LEU A 189 17.85 -9.61 -14.18
N THR A 190 18.87 -8.96 -13.63
CA THR A 190 19.92 -8.28 -14.43
C THR A 190 21.05 -9.20 -14.88
N SER A 191 21.40 -10.23 -14.10
CA SER A 191 22.53 -11.12 -14.38
C SER A 191 22.12 -12.48 -14.98
N LYS A 192 20.93 -12.99 -14.64
CA LYS A 192 20.48 -14.34 -15.02
C LYS A 192 19.24 -14.35 -15.92
N GLY A 193 18.76 -13.19 -16.35
CA GLY A 193 17.56 -13.08 -17.19
C GLY A 193 16.30 -13.62 -16.52
N LEU A 194 16.15 -13.45 -15.20
CA LEU A 194 14.96 -13.89 -14.47
C LEU A 194 13.69 -13.29 -15.09
N SER A 195 12.64 -14.08 -15.29
CA SER A 195 11.38 -13.57 -15.86
C SER A 195 10.71 -12.55 -14.94
N ALA A 196 9.97 -11.61 -15.54
CA ALA A 196 9.21 -10.58 -14.83
C ALA A 196 8.24 -11.17 -13.78
N VAL A 197 7.60 -12.29 -14.12
CA VAL A 197 6.70 -13.03 -13.22
C VAL A 197 7.45 -13.56 -11.99
N ARG A 198 8.62 -14.20 -12.18
CA ARG A 198 9.41 -14.73 -11.06
C ARG A 198 10.01 -13.61 -10.21
N HIS A 199 10.47 -12.52 -10.82
CA HIS A 199 10.93 -11.34 -10.10
C HIS A 199 9.84 -10.80 -9.16
N THR A 200 8.62 -10.66 -9.69
CA THR A 200 7.44 -10.22 -8.96
C THR A 200 7.07 -11.18 -7.82
N ALA A 201 7.07 -12.48 -8.09
CA ALA A 201 6.77 -13.50 -7.07
C ALA A 201 7.75 -13.43 -5.89
N ILE A 202 9.07 -13.37 -6.14
CA ILE A 202 10.09 -13.29 -5.06
C ILE A 202 9.85 -12.04 -4.20
N ASN A 203 9.64 -10.88 -4.81
CA ASN A 203 9.38 -9.64 -4.10
C ASN A 203 8.08 -9.70 -3.28
N MET A 204 7.02 -10.27 -3.85
CA MET A 204 5.75 -10.45 -3.15
C MET A 204 5.85 -11.42 -1.98
N PHE A 205 6.59 -12.52 -2.11
CA PHE A 205 6.87 -13.40 -0.97
C PHE A 205 7.65 -12.69 0.13
N GLY A 206 8.64 -11.85 -0.23
CA GLY A 206 9.37 -11.04 0.74
C GLY A 206 8.45 -10.06 1.50
N LEU A 207 7.59 -9.34 0.77
CA LEU A 207 6.65 -8.38 1.35
C LEU A 207 5.57 -9.05 2.21
N VAL A 208 4.92 -10.10 1.70
CA VAL A 208 3.89 -10.84 2.43
C VAL A 208 4.49 -11.52 3.66
N GLY A 209 5.71 -12.05 3.54
CA GLY A 209 6.46 -12.60 4.66
C GLY A 209 6.70 -11.56 5.75
N PHE A 210 7.15 -10.35 5.38
CA PHE A 210 7.28 -9.23 6.31
C PHE A 210 5.96 -8.89 6.99
N LEU A 211 4.90 -8.61 6.24
CA LEU A 211 3.61 -8.22 6.81
C LEU A 211 3.01 -9.30 7.73
N SER A 212 3.08 -10.57 7.31
CA SER A 212 2.54 -11.70 8.08
C SER A 212 3.35 -11.93 9.36
N ALA A 213 4.68 -11.89 9.27
CA ALA A 213 5.55 -12.02 10.45
C ALA A 213 5.36 -10.85 11.41
N SER A 214 5.20 -9.62 10.90
CA SER A 214 4.90 -8.44 11.71
C SER A 214 3.59 -8.63 12.45
N VAL A 215 2.49 -8.98 11.77
CA VAL A 215 1.20 -9.23 12.43
C VAL A 215 1.30 -10.32 13.48
N LEU A 216 2.00 -11.42 13.18
CA LEU A 216 2.19 -12.52 14.13
C LEU A 216 2.97 -12.08 15.39
N VAL A 217 4.08 -11.36 15.22
CA VAL A 217 4.86 -10.83 16.35
C VAL A 217 4.01 -9.91 17.21
N LEU A 218 3.27 -8.99 16.57
CA LEU A 218 2.39 -8.07 17.27
C LEU A 218 1.28 -8.79 18.05
N PHE A 219 0.70 -9.84 17.44
CA PHE A 219 -0.32 -10.65 18.08
C PHE A 219 0.22 -11.43 19.29
N LEU A 220 1.42 -12.01 19.19
CA LEU A 220 2.05 -12.72 20.30
C LEU A 220 2.40 -11.76 21.45
N GLU A 221 2.90 -10.56 21.14
CA GLU A 221 3.14 -9.53 22.16
C GLU A 221 1.88 -9.11 22.90
N LEU A 222 0.73 -9.09 22.24
CA LEU A 222 -0.54 -8.79 22.87
C LEU A 222 -1.02 -9.90 23.81
N ILE A 223 -0.77 -11.18 23.46
CA ILE A 223 -1.17 -12.33 24.27
C ILE A 223 -0.29 -12.53 25.50
N PHE A 224 1.02 -12.29 25.37
CA PHE A 224 2.00 -12.56 26.41
C PHE A 224 2.41 -11.34 27.26
N ARG A 225 1.71 -10.20 27.09
CA ARG A 225 1.76 -9.05 28.01
C ARG A 225 0.74 -9.24 29.13
#